data_AF-A0A6V8QN09-F1
#
_entry.id   AF-A0A6V8QN09-F1
#
_cell.length_a   1.000
_cell.length_b   1.000
_cell.length_c   1.000
_cell.angle_alpha   90.00
_cell.angle_beta   90.00
_cell.angle_gamma   90.00
#
_symmetry.space_group_name_H-M   'P 1'
#
loop_
_entity.id
_entity.type
_entity.pdbx_description
1 polymer ?
#
loop_
_entity_poly.entity_id
_entity_poly.type
_entity_poly.pdbx_seq_one_letter_code
_entity_poly.pdbx_strand_id
1 'polypeptide(L)'
;MELTKIHVKGKRKTPATSRPQALCEQQPPFKAPRTRKSLSSVMATRKTRHRNTLDSLPAEILENILLYSANLALPRVSNFIGAKLSGRATLLRLFILAFHETWEQWFGIPTNPAIVHGPWLDNAQHVPCRGDPKLQSQVLDQPWISIDLILQAQQTWADNHGRGCHYQHGTFWIDDSEQAGHEYDGGFSHFNARECFEADYQQALKWPAFAARGVHWFSQDIHPLTRIPSRLIAGPWDDEMQRQLFWLCRGGYMTCGKLLVEPPWEVKIDLIRNSILNAEVPNMLAINCLYRTWVFDGLPTEVIREEIIRLERRILWGGDPLETRELLRRIRSAFFLSLHVPDSRSNSIVRRADI
;
A
#
# COMPACT_ATOMS: atom_id res chain seq x y z
N MET A 1 -18.02 -11.01 -30.64
CA MET A 1 -16.94 -10.30 -31.37
C MET A 1 -16.35 -11.27 -32.37
N GLU A 2 -16.51 -11.00 -33.67
CA GLU A 2 -15.97 -11.84 -34.73
C GLU A 2 -14.46 -11.60 -34.91
N LEU A 3 -13.67 -12.67 -34.93
CA LEU A 3 -12.23 -12.62 -35.14
C LEU A 3 -11.91 -12.63 -36.65
N THR A 4 -11.15 -11.64 -37.10
CA THR A 4 -10.78 -11.45 -38.51
C THR A 4 -9.85 -12.57 -39.00
N LYS A 5 -10.22 -13.25 -40.10
CA LYS A 5 -9.43 -14.33 -40.69
C LYS A 5 -8.21 -13.81 -41.47
N ILE A 6 -7.02 -14.22 -41.02
CA ILE A 6 -5.74 -13.93 -41.68
C ILE A 6 -5.63 -14.77 -42.97
N HIS A 7 -5.53 -14.12 -44.12
CA HIS A 7 -5.29 -14.78 -45.41
C HIS A 7 -3.78 -14.90 -45.69
N VAL A 8 -3.26 -16.13 -45.65
CA VAL A 8 -1.87 -16.42 -46.05
C VAL A 8 -1.85 -16.66 -47.57
N LYS A 9 -1.22 -15.75 -48.34
CA LYS A 9 -0.98 -15.95 -49.77
C LYS A 9 0.10 -17.01 -49.99
N GLY A 10 -0.33 -18.21 -50.38
CA GLY A 10 0.56 -19.27 -50.88
C GLY A 10 1.31 -18.84 -52.15
N LYS A 11 2.62 -19.08 -52.19
CA LYS A 11 3.47 -18.92 -53.38
C LYS A 11 3.08 -19.96 -54.43
N ARG A 12 2.42 -19.53 -55.52
CA ARG A 12 2.30 -20.35 -56.74
C ARG A 12 3.64 -20.34 -57.50
N LYS A 13 4.21 -21.52 -57.73
CA LYS A 13 5.19 -21.78 -58.79
C LYS A 13 4.40 -21.98 -60.09
N THR A 14 4.64 -21.19 -61.12
CA THR A 14 4.19 -21.48 -62.49
C THR A 14 5.38 -21.94 -63.33
N PRO A 15 5.23 -22.97 -64.18
CA PRO A 15 6.29 -23.46 -65.05
C PRO A 15 6.41 -22.58 -66.30
N ALA A 16 7.62 -22.56 -66.87
CA ALA A 16 7.94 -21.85 -68.10
C ALA A 16 7.18 -22.47 -69.28
N THR A 17 6.53 -21.63 -70.10
CA THR A 17 6.03 -22.02 -71.42
C THR A 17 6.50 -21.00 -72.46
N SER A 18 7.12 -21.53 -73.49
CA SER A 18 7.79 -20.87 -74.62
C SER A 18 6.83 -20.50 -75.76
N ARG A 19 6.93 -19.26 -76.28
CA ARG A 19 6.75 -18.78 -77.69
C ARG A 19 6.34 -17.28 -77.72
N PRO A 20 6.46 -16.57 -78.86
CA PRO A 20 7.60 -16.40 -79.76
C PRO A 20 7.95 -14.90 -80.00
N GLN A 21 9.17 -14.63 -80.50
CA GLN A 21 9.63 -13.32 -80.95
C GLN A 21 8.84 -12.83 -82.17
N ALA A 22 7.94 -11.87 -81.99
CA ALA A 22 7.57 -10.91 -83.01
C ALA A 22 6.87 -9.73 -82.32
N LEU A 23 7.20 -8.51 -82.74
CA LEU A 23 6.72 -7.21 -82.22
C LEU A 23 7.43 -6.72 -80.95
N CYS A 24 8.77 -6.65 -81.04
CA CYS A 24 9.52 -5.62 -80.36
C CYS A 24 9.49 -4.38 -81.24
N GLU A 25 8.60 -3.43 -80.96
CA GLU A 25 8.84 -2.00 -81.18
C GLU A 25 7.68 -1.19 -80.60
N GLN A 26 8.03 -0.15 -79.82
CA GLN A 26 7.17 0.89 -79.23
C GLN A 26 6.57 0.62 -77.84
N GLN A 27 7.37 0.80 -76.78
CA GLN A 27 6.90 1.27 -75.47
C GLN A 27 7.99 2.12 -74.75
N PRO A 28 7.61 3.17 -73.98
CA PRO A 28 8.53 4.15 -73.36
C PRO A 28 9.30 3.57 -72.15
N PRO A 29 10.36 4.21 -71.64
CA PRO A 29 11.22 3.62 -70.61
C PRO A 29 10.54 3.73 -69.25
N PHE A 30 9.78 2.72 -68.85
CA PHE A 30 9.20 2.67 -67.51
C PHE A 30 9.59 1.43 -66.72
N LYS A 31 10.22 1.73 -65.58
CA LYS A 31 10.46 0.93 -64.37
C LYS A 31 11.75 0.11 -64.36
N ALA A 32 12.79 0.75 -63.81
CA ALA A 32 13.95 0.07 -63.25
C ALA A 32 13.51 -1.13 -62.38
N PRO A 33 14.18 -2.29 -62.49
CA PRO A 33 13.82 -3.45 -61.70
C PRO A 33 14.02 -3.10 -60.23
N ARG A 34 12.97 -3.27 -59.41
CA ARG A 34 13.11 -3.24 -57.95
C ARG A 34 14.10 -4.34 -57.58
N THR A 35 15.37 -3.98 -57.41
CA THR A 35 16.42 -4.86 -56.92
C THR A 35 15.94 -5.44 -55.60
N ARG A 36 15.65 -6.76 -55.59
CA ARG A 36 15.39 -7.49 -54.36
C ARG A 36 16.66 -7.41 -53.52
N LYS A 37 16.67 -6.49 -52.55
CA LYS A 37 17.76 -6.38 -51.58
C LYS A 37 17.95 -7.76 -50.95
N SER A 38 19.18 -8.26 -50.96
CA SER A 38 19.49 -9.56 -50.37
C SER A 38 19.11 -9.55 -48.89
N LEU A 39 18.74 -10.72 -48.34
CA LEU A 39 18.51 -10.89 -46.91
C LEU A 39 19.69 -10.38 -46.08
N SER A 40 20.92 -10.58 -46.56
CA SER A 40 22.14 -10.05 -45.96
C SER A 40 22.19 -8.52 -45.95
N SER A 41 21.77 -7.83 -47.03
CA SER A 41 21.68 -6.37 -47.08
C SER A 41 20.60 -5.81 -46.14
N VAL A 42 19.46 -6.51 -46.01
CA VAL A 42 18.40 -6.14 -45.05
C VAL A 42 18.83 -6.38 -43.61
N MET A 43 19.58 -7.45 -43.32
CA MET A 43 20.13 -7.72 -41.99
C MET A 43 21.25 -6.74 -41.63
N ALA A 44 22.10 -6.37 -42.59
CA ALA A 44 23.13 -5.34 -42.39
C ALA A 44 22.49 -3.97 -42.07
N THR A 45 21.45 -3.57 -42.81
CA THR A 45 20.71 -2.32 -42.51
C THR A 45 19.90 -2.38 -41.20
N ARG A 46 19.50 -3.57 -40.73
CA ARG A 46 18.93 -3.74 -39.39
C ARG A 46 19.97 -3.67 -38.28
N LYS A 47 21.20 -4.14 -38.52
CA LYS A 47 22.32 -4.02 -37.57
C LYS A 47 22.80 -2.57 -37.40
N THR A 48 22.69 -1.73 -38.43
CA THR A 48 23.05 -0.31 -38.36
C THR A 48 21.92 0.59 -37.86
N ARG A 49 20.68 0.09 -37.77
CA ARG A 49 19.59 0.81 -37.11
C ARG A 49 19.75 0.68 -35.61
N HIS A 50 20.36 1.68 -34.98
CA HIS A 50 20.23 1.88 -33.54
C HIS A 50 18.74 1.94 -33.21
N ARG A 51 18.21 0.91 -32.55
CA ARG A 51 16.89 0.99 -31.95
C ARG A 51 17.07 1.82 -30.69
N ASN A 52 16.31 2.91 -30.57
CA ASN A 52 16.19 3.62 -29.30
C ASN A 52 15.52 2.64 -28.34
N THR A 53 16.32 2.04 -27.47
CA THR A 53 15.80 1.21 -26.39
C THR A 53 15.26 2.13 -25.31
N LEU A 54 14.34 1.62 -24.49
CA LEU A 54 13.81 2.40 -23.36
C LEU A 54 14.95 2.90 -22.46
N ASP A 55 15.97 2.07 -22.27
CA ASP A 55 17.19 2.34 -21.53
C ASP A 55 17.95 3.59 -22.03
N SER A 56 17.92 3.90 -23.34
CA SER A 56 18.64 5.05 -23.90
C SER A 56 17.95 6.39 -23.62
N LEU A 57 16.75 6.40 -23.06
CA LEU A 57 16.03 7.64 -22.75
C LEU A 57 16.66 8.39 -21.56
N PRO A 58 16.60 9.74 -21.54
CA PRO A 58 16.94 10.54 -20.36
C PRO A 58 16.10 10.16 -19.15
N ALA A 59 16.62 10.41 -17.95
CA ALA A 59 15.93 10.04 -16.70
C ALA A 59 14.57 10.73 -16.60
N GLU A 60 14.48 12.00 -16.97
CA GLU A 60 13.27 12.82 -16.92
C GLU A 60 12.14 12.23 -17.77
N ILE A 61 12.49 11.66 -18.93
CA ILE A 61 11.50 10.99 -19.81
C ILE A 61 11.04 9.68 -19.19
N LEU A 62 11.95 8.90 -18.60
CA LEU A 62 11.59 7.67 -17.89
C LEU A 62 10.72 7.97 -16.68
N GLU A 63 11.01 9.04 -15.94
CA GLU A 63 10.20 9.51 -14.80
C GLU A 63 8.79 9.87 -15.25
N ASN A 64 8.64 10.62 -16.33
CA ASN A 64 7.33 10.96 -16.88
C ASN A 64 6.54 9.70 -17.30
N ILE A 65 7.22 8.72 -17.92
CA ILE A 65 6.59 7.43 -18.26
C ILE A 65 6.17 6.69 -16.99
N LEU A 66 7.01 6.65 -15.97
CA LEU A 66 6.70 6.01 -14.68
C LEU A 66 5.49 6.66 -14.02
N LEU A 67 5.49 7.99 -13.87
CA LEU A 67 4.42 8.73 -13.21
C LEU A 67 3.11 8.65 -14.00
N TYR A 68 3.15 8.70 -15.33
CA TYR A 68 1.96 8.58 -16.15
C TYR A 68 1.36 7.16 -16.14
N SER A 69 2.23 6.13 -16.15
CA SER A 69 1.77 4.74 -16.16
C SER A 69 1.49 4.18 -14.76
N ALA A 70 2.02 4.81 -13.71
CA ALA A 70 2.06 4.31 -12.33
C ALA A 70 2.52 2.85 -12.19
N ASN A 71 3.29 2.34 -13.17
CA ASN A 71 3.64 0.93 -13.24
C ASN A 71 4.95 0.63 -12.52
N LEU A 72 4.85 0.09 -11.30
CA LEU A 72 6.00 -0.28 -10.47
C LEU A 72 6.85 -1.43 -11.04
N ALA A 73 6.40 -2.09 -12.11
CA ALA A 73 7.22 -3.06 -12.82
C ALA A 73 8.28 -2.39 -13.72
N LEU A 74 8.10 -1.13 -14.11
CA LEU A 74 9.01 -0.43 -15.03
C LEU A 74 10.45 -0.34 -14.51
N PRO A 75 10.73 0.09 -13.27
CA PRO A 75 12.08 0.10 -12.72
C PRO A 75 12.74 -1.28 -12.65
N ARG A 76 11.93 -2.35 -12.67
CA ARG A 76 12.38 -3.75 -12.55
C ARG A 76 12.75 -4.38 -13.90
N VAL A 77 12.44 -3.72 -15.02
CA VAL A 77 12.73 -4.25 -16.37
C VAL A 77 14.23 -4.27 -16.66
N SER A 78 14.98 -3.31 -16.12
CA SER A 78 16.42 -3.17 -16.33
C SER A 78 17.04 -2.45 -15.13
N ASN A 79 18.18 -2.95 -14.63
CA ASN A 79 18.91 -2.31 -13.53
C ASN A 79 19.28 -0.85 -13.87
N PHE A 80 19.52 -0.55 -15.14
CA PHE A 80 19.86 0.81 -15.58
C PHE A 80 18.65 1.74 -15.52
N ILE A 81 17.48 1.28 -15.96
CA ILE A 81 16.22 2.03 -15.83
C ILE A 81 15.89 2.20 -14.35
N GLY A 82 16.02 1.14 -13.55
CA GLY A 82 15.85 1.18 -12.11
C GLY A 82 16.72 2.26 -11.47
N ALA A 83 18.03 2.26 -11.75
CA ALA A 83 18.96 3.24 -11.21
C ALA A 83 18.59 4.70 -11.57
N LYS A 84 18.13 4.95 -12.81
CA LYS A 84 17.64 6.28 -13.21
C LYS A 84 16.37 6.70 -12.48
N LEU A 85 15.50 5.76 -12.13
CA LEU A 85 14.21 6.00 -11.47
C LEU A 85 14.28 5.95 -9.94
N SER A 86 15.39 5.51 -9.37
CA SER A 86 15.62 5.42 -7.91
C SER A 86 15.91 6.78 -7.26
N GLY A 87 15.86 7.88 -8.01
CA GLY A 87 16.05 9.23 -7.47
C GLY A 87 15.01 9.56 -6.41
N ARG A 88 15.43 10.12 -5.28
CA ARG A 88 14.53 10.46 -4.16
C ARG A 88 13.34 11.32 -4.58
N ALA A 89 13.58 12.32 -5.45
CA ALA A 89 12.52 13.18 -5.98
C ALA A 89 11.47 12.39 -6.78
N THR A 90 11.89 11.41 -7.58
CA THR A 90 11.01 10.53 -8.35
C THR A 90 10.15 9.68 -7.43
N LEU A 91 10.76 9.05 -6.41
CA LEU A 91 10.06 8.21 -5.44
C LEU A 91 9.05 9.02 -4.61
N LEU A 92 9.41 10.25 -4.20
CA LEU A 92 8.50 11.18 -3.53
C LEU A 92 7.30 11.52 -4.43
N ARG A 93 7.54 11.90 -5.70
CA ARG A 93 6.46 12.21 -6.65
C ARG A 93 5.55 11.03 -6.88
N LEU A 94 6.10 9.82 -7.00
CA LEU A 94 5.33 8.60 -7.15
C LEU A 94 4.47 8.29 -5.91
N PHE A 95 5.02 8.51 -4.71
CA PHE A 95 4.25 8.35 -3.47
C PHE A 95 3.14 9.40 -3.39
N ILE A 96 3.45 10.67 -3.63
CA ILE A 96 2.43 11.74 -3.67
C ILE A 96 1.35 11.40 -4.69
N LEU A 97 1.71 10.95 -5.90
CA LEU A 97 0.74 10.54 -6.92
C LEU A 97 -0.23 9.46 -6.41
N ALA A 98 0.26 8.48 -5.65
CA ALA A 98 -0.57 7.38 -5.13
C ALA A 98 -1.58 7.84 -4.05
N PHE A 99 -1.24 8.85 -3.27
CA PHE A 99 -2.04 9.32 -2.13
C PHE A 99 -2.74 10.66 -2.35
N HIS A 100 -2.39 11.40 -3.41
CA HIS A 100 -2.85 12.76 -3.69
C HIS A 100 -4.36 12.92 -3.60
N GLU A 101 -5.12 12.07 -4.30
CA GLU A 101 -6.59 12.12 -4.33
C GLU A 101 -7.21 11.88 -2.95
N THR A 102 -6.60 11.00 -2.14
CA THR A 102 -7.07 10.72 -0.78
C THR A 102 -6.75 11.91 0.13
N TRP A 103 -5.55 12.47 0.05
CA TRP A 103 -5.18 13.64 0.83
C TRP A 103 -5.97 14.89 0.41
N GLU A 104 -6.19 15.12 -0.88
CA GLU A 104 -7.01 16.24 -1.36
C GLU A 104 -8.43 16.18 -0.80
N GLN A 105 -8.98 14.98 -0.67
CA GLN A 105 -10.33 14.81 -0.14
C GLN A 105 -10.41 14.96 1.38
N TRP A 106 -9.41 14.51 2.14
CA TRP A 106 -9.56 14.29 3.59
C TRP A 106 -8.58 15.06 4.47
N PHE A 107 -7.56 15.69 3.89
CA PHE A 107 -6.55 16.39 4.66
C PHE A 107 -7.16 17.58 5.40
N GLY A 108 -6.99 17.58 6.72
CA GLY A 108 -7.51 18.64 7.58
C GLY A 108 -9.02 18.63 7.79
N ILE A 109 -9.72 17.55 7.43
CA ILE A 109 -11.17 17.40 7.68
C ILE A 109 -11.37 16.54 8.94
N PRO A 110 -11.95 17.10 10.04
CA PRO A 110 -12.24 16.33 11.23
C PRO A 110 -13.46 15.42 11.02
N THR A 111 -13.39 14.17 11.50
CA THR A 111 -14.48 13.18 11.37
C THR A 111 -15.45 13.14 12.56
N ASN A 112 -15.27 13.96 13.62
CA ASN A 112 -16.22 14.10 14.73
C ASN A 112 -16.76 15.55 14.87
N PRO A 113 -18.07 15.77 14.70
CA PRO A 113 -18.68 17.11 14.80
C PRO A 113 -18.76 17.66 16.23
N ALA A 114 -18.49 16.85 17.27
CA ALA A 114 -18.66 17.26 18.66
C ALA A 114 -17.40 17.87 19.32
N ILE A 115 -16.23 17.83 18.65
CA ILE A 115 -14.94 18.12 19.30
C ILE A 115 -14.12 19.23 18.58
N VAL A 116 -14.46 19.68 17.36
CA VAL A 116 -13.59 20.62 16.61
C VAL A 116 -14.34 21.54 15.64
N HIS A 117 -13.86 22.78 15.51
CA HIS A 117 -14.33 23.82 14.58
C HIS A 117 -13.79 23.62 13.14
N GLY A 118 -14.46 22.83 12.29
CA GLY A 118 -14.07 22.65 10.88
C GLY A 118 -15.25 22.36 9.93
N PRO A 119 -15.08 22.56 8.60
CA PRO A 119 -16.12 22.27 7.62
C PRO A 119 -16.38 20.77 7.55
N TRP A 120 -17.65 20.39 7.72
CA TRP A 120 -18.08 19.00 7.80
C TRP A 120 -18.56 18.46 6.45
N LEU A 121 -18.29 17.18 6.16
CA LEU A 121 -18.97 16.44 5.10
C LEU A 121 -20.23 15.77 5.63
N ASP A 122 -21.37 16.35 5.26
CA ASP A 122 -22.68 15.70 5.28
C ASP A 122 -22.56 14.27 4.70
N ASN A 123 -22.65 13.26 5.57
CA ASN A 123 -22.58 11.83 5.23
C ASN A 123 -21.19 11.24 4.91
N ALA A 124 -20.13 11.61 5.66
CA ALA A 124 -18.79 11.02 5.51
C ALA A 124 -18.73 9.47 5.39
N GLN A 125 -19.69 8.72 5.94
CA GLN A 125 -19.78 7.25 5.81
C GLN A 125 -20.20 6.76 4.41
N HIS A 126 -20.85 7.61 3.60
CA HIS A 126 -21.34 7.27 2.26
C HIS A 126 -20.54 7.95 1.14
N VAL A 127 -19.63 8.86 1.48
CA VAL A 127 -18.76 9.49 0.48
C VAL A 127 -17.71 8.46 0.05
N PRO A 128 -17.70 8.05 -1.23
CA PRO A 128 -16.65 7.17 -1.72
C PRO A 128 -15.29 7.85 -1.49
N CYS A 129 -14.37 7.13 -0.86
CA CYS A 129 -12.99 7.61 -0.74
C CYS A 129 -12.38 7.65 -2.15
N ARG A 130 -11.81 8.79 -2.52
CA ARG A 130 -11.07 9.01 -3.76
C ARG A 130 -9.67 8.43 -3.63
N GLY A 131 -9.09 8.10 -4.78
CA GLY A 131 -7.76 7.51 -4.90
C GLY A 131 -7.80 6.05 -5.33
N ASP A 132 -6.61 5.53 -5.65
CA ASP A 132 -6.44 4.15 -6.09
C ASP A 132 -5.88 3.29 -4.94
N PRO A 133 -6.73 2.47 -4.27
CA PRO A 133 -6.28 1.63 -3.17
C PRO A 133 -5.28 0.56 -3.63
N LYS A 134 -5.33 0.13 -4.90
CA LYS A 134 -4.38 -0.84 -5.45
C LYS A 134 -3.01 -0.21 -5.61
N LEU A 135 -2.94 1.01 -6.14
CA LEU A 135 -1.68 1.74 -6.26
C LEU A 135 -1.08 2.06 -4.89
N GLN A 136 -1.89 2.54 -3.93
CA GLN A 136 -1.43 2.77 -2.55
C GLN A 136 -0.85 1.50 -1.93
N SER A 137 -1.57 0.37 -2.06
CA SER A 137 -1.09 -0.93 -1.57
C SER A 137 0.24 -1.34 -2.21
N GLN A 138 0.35 -1.19 -3.54
CA GLN A 138 1.55 -1.56 -4.29
C GLN A 138 2.75 -0.69 -3.94
N VAL A 139 2.54 0.61 -3.74
CA VAL A 139 3.59 1.55 -3.33
C VAL A 139 4.07 1.22 -1.92
N LEU A 140 3.16 1.02 -0.95
CA LEU A 140 3.51 0.67 0.44
C LEU A 140 4.28 -0.65 0.56
N ASP A 141 4.06 -1.59 -0.35
CA ASP A 141 4.76 -2.88 -0.40
C ASP A 141 6.18 -2.78 -0.98
N GLN A 142 6.59 -1.61 -1.48
CA GLN A 142 7.94 -1.45 -2.04
C GLN A 142 9.02 -1.39 -0.96
N PRO A 143 10.22 -1.97 -1.21
CA PRO A 143 11.30 -2.04 -0.23
C PRO A 143 11.99 -0.70 0.04
N TRP A 144 11.81 0.30 -0.83
CA TRP A 144 12.38 1.64 -0.67
C TRP A 144 11.50 2.57 0.17
N ILE A 145 10.32 2.12 0.60
CA ILE A 145 9.44 2.90 1.46
C ILE A 145 10.03 2.97 2.86
N SER A 146 10.20 4.20 3.34
CA SER A 146 10.51 4.50 4.72
C SER A 146 9.56 5.56 5.28
N ILE A 147 9.45 5.63 6.60
CA ILE A 147 8.68 6.67 7.29
C ILE A 147 9.18 8.06 6.89
N ASP A 148 10.50 8.24 6.73
CA ASP A 148 11.07 9.50 6.28
C ASP A 148 10.58 9.93 4.89
N LEU A 149 10.45 8.97 3.96
CA LEU A 149 9.93 9.25 2.63
C LEU A 149 8.44 9.59 2.70
N ILE A 150 7.68 8.84 3.49
CA ILE A 150 6.24 9.05 3.69
C ILE A 150 5.97 10.45 4.26
N LEU A 151 6.64 10.82 5.35
CA LEU A 151 6.44 12.11 6.02
C LEU A 151 6.93 13.27 5.14
N GLN A 152 8.04 13.10 4.42
CA GLN A 152 8.47 14.11 3.46
C GLN A 152 7.48 14.27 2.30
N ALA A 153 6.89 13.18 1.81
CA ALA A 153 5.85 13.24 0.78
C ALA A 153 4.60 13.97 1.28
N GLN A 154 4.16 13.68 2.51
CA GLN A 154 3.05 14.39 3.16
C GLN A 154 3.33 15.89 3.31
N GLN A 155 4.51 16.27 3.82
CA GLN A 155 4.89 17.68 3.93
C GLN A 155 4.92 18.37 2.55
N THR A 156 5.59 17.76 1.58
CA THR A 156 5.70 18.30 0.21
C THR A 156 4.33 18.48 -0.42
N TRP A 157 3.40 17.53 -0.20
CA TRP A 157 2.04 17.67 -0.71
C TRP A 157 1.30 18.80 0.01
N ALA A 158 1.38 18.89 1.34
CA ALA A 158 0.70 19.90 2.15
C ALA A 158 1.19 21.33 1.84
N ASP A 159 2.50 21.53 1.63
CA ASP A 159 3.08 22.83 1.27
C ASP A 159 2.50 23.39 -0.05
N ASN A 160 2.13 22.47 -0.97
CA ASN A 160 1.65 22.78 -2.30
C ASN A 160 0.12 22.81 -2.41
N HIS A 161 -0.60 21.95 -1.67
CA HIS A 161 -2.04 21.75 -1.81
C HIS A 161 -2.83 21.97 -0.51
N GLY A 162 -2.19 21.83 0.65
CA GLY A 162 -2.82 21.93 1.96
C GLY A 162 -2.86 23.35 2.53
N ARG A 163 -2.46 24.38 1.77
CA ARG A 163 -2.49 25.78 2.24
C ARG A 163 -3.93 26.21 2.51
N GLY A 164 -4.19 26.63 3.74
CA GLY A 164 -5.52 27.07 4.19
C GLY A 164 -6.37 25.94 4.78
N CYS A 165 -5.89 24.70 4.80
CA CYS A 165 -6.51 23.63 5.55
C CYS A 165 -6.17 23.76 7.05
N HIS A 166 -7.13 23.43 7.91
CA HIS A 166 -6.92 23.31 9.34
C HIS A 166 -6.39 21.90 9.64
N TYR A 167 -5.24 21.77 10.32
CA TYR A 167 -4.75 20.45 10.74
C TYR A 167 -4.86 20.32 12.26
N GLN A 168 -5.27 19.14 12.73
CA GLN A 168 -5.27 18.76 14.14
C GLN A 168 -4.65 17.38 14.33
N HIS A 169 -3.99 17.19 15.47
CA HIS A 169 -3.39 15.91 15.84
C HIS A 169 -4.42 14.80 16.02
N GLY A 170 -4.03 13.57 15.68
CA GLY A 170 -4.90 12.39 15.75
C GLY A 170 -4.91 11.69 17.10
N THR A 171 -4.06 12.09 18.05
CA THR A 171 -3.96 11.46 19.37
C THR A 171 -5.01 11.96 20.35
N PHE A 172 -5.78 11.04 20.89
CA PHE A 172 -6.93 11.27 21.76
C PHE A 172 -6.59 11.27 23.25
N TRP A 173 -5.40 10.78 23.65
CA TRP A 173 -4.90 10.81 25.03
C TRP A 173 -3.64 11.64 25.08
N ILE A 174 -3.74 12.85 25.61
CA ILE A 174 -2.60 13.68 25.98
C ILE A 174 -2.65 13.76 27.50
N ASP A 175 -1.60 13.29 28.18
CA ASP A 175 -1.55 13.30 29.65
C ASP A 175 -1.52 14.72 30.23
N ASP A 176 -1.14 15.72 29.41
CA ASP A 176 -1.35 17.16 29.59
C ASP A 176 -0.89 17.87 28.30
N SER A 177 -1.73 18.68 27.66
CA SER A 177 -1.36 19.40 26.42
C SER A 177 -0.18 20.36 26.62
N GLU A 178 0.00 20.86 27.84
CA GLU A 178 1.13 21.72 28.23
C GLU A 178 2.46 20.96 28.39
N GLN A 179 2.43 19.66 28.71
CA GLN A 179 3.66 18.85 28.90
C GLN A 179 4.19 18.26 27.59
N ALA A 180 3.35 18.18 26.56
CA ALA A 180 3.70 17.49 25.33
C ALA A 180 4.53 18.36 24.34
N GLY A 181 4.80 19.62 24.69
CA GLY A 181 5.76 20.49 23.99
C GLY A 181 5.42 20.84 22.54
N HIS A 182 4.18 20.55 22.09
CA HIS A 182 3.69 20.78 20.74
C HIS A 182 2.21 21.19 20.81
N GLU A 183 1.74 22.07 19.92
CA GLU A 183 0.37 22.58 19.96
C GLU A 183 -0.61 21.53 19.38
N TYR A 184 -1.23 20.72 20.24
CA TYR A 184 -2.14 19.63 19.83
C TYR A 184 -3.52 20.11 19.36
N ASP A 185 -3.92 21.31 19.78
CA ASP A 185 -5.20 21.93 19.40
C ASP A 185 -5.28 22.21 17.89
N GLY A 186 -4.12 22.22 17.22
CA GLY A 186 -4.03 22.38 15.78
C GLY A 186 -4.19 23.83 15.34
N GLY A 187 -4.23 24.04 14.03
CA GLY A 187 -4.39 25.38 13.48
C GLY A 187 -4.20 25.46 11.98
N PHE A 188 -4.50 26.63 11.43
CA PHE A 188 -4.19 26.94 10.04
C PHE A 188 -2.67 27.01 9.85
N SER A 189 -2.16 26.28 8.84
CA SER A 189 -0.72 26.25 8.52
C SER A 189 0.19 25.67 9.61
N HIS A 190 -0.35 25.02 10.64
CA HIS A 190 0.40 24.40 11.73
C HIS A 190 1.01 23.02 11.36
N PHE A 191 0.75 22.52 10.14
CA PHE A 191 1.16 21.17 9.77
C PHE A 191 2.66 21.07 9.47
N ASN A 192 3.38 20.45 10.41
CA ASN A 192 4.69 19.86 10.18
C ASN A 192 4.56 18.34 10.26
N ALA A 193 4.64 17.66 9.12
CA ALA A 193 4.40 16.22 9.04
C ALA A 193 5.31 15.41 9.97
N ARG A 194 6.56 15.83 10.16
CA ARG A 194 7.53 15.12 11.00
C ARG A 194 7.31 15.37 12.48
N GLU A 195 7.19 16.64 12.88
CA GLU A 195 6.99 17.01 14.28
C GLU A 195 5.66 16.50 14.79
N CYS A 196 4.59 16.65 14.00
CA CYS A 196 3.28 16.11 14.34
C CYS A 196 3.30 14.59 14.48
N PHE A 197 3.94 13.88 13.55
CA PHE A 197 4.06 12.43 13.63
C PHE A 197 4.85 11.97 14.86
N GLU A 198 5.97 12.62 15.17
CA GLU A 198 6.80 12.22 16.31
C GLU A 198 6.07 12.44 17.63
N ALA A 199 5.40 13.59 17.77
CA ALA A 199 4.57 13.90 18.93
C ALA A 199 3.49 12.82 19.14
N ASP A 200 2.77 12.48 18.07
CA ASP A 200 1.74 11.43 18.09
C ASP A 200 2.32 10.05 18.42
N TYR A 201 3.47 9.71 17.84
CA TYR A 201 4.14 8.41 18.02
C TYR A 201 4.64 8.23 19.46
N GLN A 202 5.27 9.25 20.04
CA GLN A 202 5.76 9.20 21.43
C GLN A 202 4.62 9.00 22.43
N GLN A 203 3.45 9.56 22.14
CA GLN A 203 2.29 9.35 22.98
C GLN A 203 1.71 7.94 22.81
N ALA A 204 1.66 7.43 21.58
CA ALA A 204 1.20 6.07 21.30
C ALA A 204 2.07 4.97 21.95
N LEU A 205 3.37 5.22 22.13
CA LEU A 205 4.28 4.30 22.81
C LEU A 205 3.96 4.12 24.30
N LYS A 206 3.30 5.11 24.94
CA LYS A 206 2.92 5.04 26.36
C LYS A 206 1.61 4.27 26.60
N TRP A 207 0.88 3.97 25.54
CA TRP A 207 -0.47 3.42 25.68
C TRP A 207 -0.47 1.98 26.18
N PRO A 208 -1.34 1.65 27.15
CA PRO A 208 -1.53 0.26 27.54
C PRO A 208 -2.15 -0.55 26.39
N ALA A 209 -2.04 -1.87 26.46
CA ALA A 209 -2.63 -2.76 25.48
C ALA A 209 -4.13 -2.48 25.31
N PHE A 210 -4.56 -2.36 24.04
CA PHE A 210 -5.93 -2.10 23.62
C PHE A 210 -6.51 -0.71 23.95
N ALA A 211 -5.69 0.26 24.37
CA ALA A 211 -6.13 1.64 24.58
C ALA A 211 -6.70 2.30 23.31
N ALA A 212 -6.20 1.91 22.13
CA ALA A 212 -6.67 2.44 20.85
C ALA A 212 -7.98 1.78 20.34
N ARG A 213 -8.63 0.91 21.12
CA ARG A 213 -9.91 0.31 20.73
C ARG A 213 -11.05 1.33 20.85
N GLY A 214 -11.89 1.41 19.82
CA GLY A 214 -13.02 2.33 19.78
C GLY A 214 -12.66 3.77 19.41
N VAL A 215 -11.37 4.06 19.23
CA VAL A 215 -10.91 5.36 18.76
C VAL A 215 -10.85 5.31 17.24
N HIS A 216 -11.71 6.09 16.61
CA HIS A 216 -11.56 6.42 15.21
C HIS A 216 -10.47 7.48 15.10
N TRP A 217 -9.31 7.08 14.58
CA TRP A 217 -8.29 8.04 14.18
C TRP A 217 -8.93 8.98 13.17
N PHE A 218 -8.98 10.27 13.49
CA PHE A 218 -9.87 11.20 12.81
C PHE A 218 -9.37 11.65 11.43
N SER A 219 -8.23 11.13 10.96
CA SER A 219 -7.72 11.36 9.61
C SER A 219 -7.98 10.15 8.70
N GLN A 220 -8.26 10.44 7.43
CA GLN A 220 -8.39 9.44 6.37
C GLN A 220 -7.29 9.69 5.35
N ASP A 221 -6.03 9.63 5.80
CA ASP A 221 -4.84 9.84 4.98
C ASP A 221 -4.60 8.69 3.98
N ILE A 222 -5.32 7.59 4.13
CA ILE A 222 -5.17 6.35 3.36
C ILE A 222 -6.54 5.89 2.90
N HIS A 223 -6.65 5.37 1.69
CA HIS A 223 -7.91 4.79 1.23
C HIS A 223 -8.28 3.56 2.08
N PRO A 224 -9.54 3.41 2.56
CA PRO A 224 -9.97 2.26 3.38
C PRO A 224 -9.79 0.86 2.76
N LEU A 225 -9.57 0.78 1.44
CA LEU A 225 -9.38 -0.47 0.69
C LEU A 225 -7.91 -0.79 0.45
N THR A 226 -7.00 0.09 0.86
CA THR A 226 -5.57 -0.17 0.83
C THR A 226 -5.27 -1.41 1.67
N ARG A 227 -4.19 -2.12 1.36
CA ARG A 227 -3.73 -3.30 2.10
C ARG A 227 -2.47 -2.96 2.87
N ILE A 228 -2.39 -3.33 4.14
CA ILE A 228 -1.12 -3.28 4.88
C ILE A 228 -0.19 -4.34 4.28
N PRO A 229 1.07 -4.00 3.98
CA PRO A 229 2.11 -4.97 3.67
C PRO A 229 2.18 -6.08 4.73
N SER A 230 2.18 -7.36 4.33
CA SER A 230 2.15 -8.47 5.29
C SER A 230 3.31 -8.44 6.29
N ARG A 231 4.48 -7.90 5.91
CA ARG A 231 5.62 -7.67 6.81
C ARG A 231 5.26 -6.79 8.02
N LEU A 232 4.44 -5.76 7.81
CA LEU A 232 4.00 -4.84 8.87
C LEU A 232 2.89 -5.43 9.73
N ILE A 233 2.19 -6.47 9.25
CA ILE A 233 1.20 -7.22 10.04
C ILE A 233 1.87 -8.31 10.87
N ALA A 234 2.74 -9.12 10.26
CA ALA A 234 3.28 -10.32 10.89
C ALA A 234 4.36 -10.03 11.94
N GLY A 235 5.15 -8.96 11.76
CA GLY A 235 6.35 -8.73 12.57
C GLY A 235 7.42 -9.82 12.37
N PRO A 236 8.45 -9.89 13.24
CA PRO A 236 8.75 -8.94 14.31
C PRO A 236 9.04 -7.54 13.77
N TRP A 237 8.87 -6.51 14.59
CA TRP A 237 9.01 -5.11 14.16
C TRP A 237 10.27 -4.47 14.75
N ASP A 238 11.11 -3.93 13.88
CA ASP A 238 12.08 -2.90 14.27
C ASP A 238 11.40 -1.53 14.43
N ASP A 239 12.16 -0.50 14.80
CA ASP A 239 11.62 0.85 15.00
C ASP A 239 11.00 1.42 13.70
N GLU A 240 11.62 1.17 12.55
CA GLU A 240 11.13 1.62 11.24
C GLU A 240 9.77 0.99 10.91
N MET A 241 9.62 -0.32 11.10
CA MET A 241 8.37 -1.03 10.87
C MET A 241 7.27 -0.59 11.84
N GLN A 242 7.62 -0.30 13.10
CA GLN A 242 6.68 0.23 14.09
C GLN A 242 6.16 1.62 13.70
N ARG A 243 7.05 2.50 13.25
CA ARG A 243 6.71 3.84 12.76
C ARG A 243 5.83 3.79 11.51
N GLN A 244 6.16 2.92 10.55
CA GLN A 244 5.33 2.70 9.36
C GLN A 244 3.95 2.16 9.73
N LEU A 245 3.87 1.16 10.60
CA LEU A 245 2.61 0.60 11.07
C LEU A 245 1.76 1.66 11.77
N PHE A 246 2.37 2.46 12.66
CA PHE A 246 1.70 3.55 13.34
C PHE A 246 1.15 4.58 12.36
N TRP A 247 1.94 4.97 11.35
CA TRP A 247 1.48 5.87 10.29
C TRP A 247 0.26 5.31 9.52
N LEU A 248 0.23 4.01 9.24
CA LEU A 248 -0.93 3.38 8.61
C LEU A 248 -2.17 3.43 9.50
N CYS A 249 -2.00 3.09 10.78
CA CYS A 249 -3.10 3.08 11.74
C CYS A 249 -3.64 4.47 12.02
N ARG A 250 -2.78 5.49 12.17
CA ARG A 250 -3.18 6.88 12.36
C ARG A 250 -3.91 7.43 11.13
N GLY A 251 -3.51 7.03 9.92
CA GLY A 251 -4.07 7.50 8.64
C GLY A 251 -5.44 6.91 8.27
N GLY A 252 -6.18 6.34 9.22
CA GLY A 252 -7.55 5.87 8.99
C GLY A 252 -7.68 4.48 8.38
N TYR A 253 -6.61 3.67 8.38
CA TYR A 253 -6.67 2.30 7.85
C TYR A 253 -7.66 1.38 8.61
N MET A 254 -7.86 1.63 9.91
CA MET A 254 -8.59 0.70 10.81
C MET A 254 -9.95 1.20 11.31
N THR A 255 -10.54 2.24 10.70
CA THR A 255 -11.84 2.78 11.10
C THR A 255 -13.02 1.86 10.75
N CYS A 256 -12.85 0.89 9.85
CA CYS A 256 -13.86 -0.13 9.57
C CYS A 256 -13.52 -1.43 10.32
N GLY A 257 -14.38 -1.85 11.25
CA GLY A 257 -14.18 -3.00 12.16
C GLY A 257 -14.05 -4.38 11.51
N LYS A 258 -13.78 -4.47 10.20
CA LYS A 258 -13.35 -5.65 9.46
C LYS A 258 -12.40 -5.21 8.35
N LEU A 259 -11.27 -5.91 8.19
CA LEU A 259 -10.48 -5.77 6.98
C LEU A 259 -11.33 -6.24 5.80
N LEU A 260 -11.46 -5.39 4.77
CA LEU A 260 -12.14 -5.77 3.53
C LEU A 260 -11.42 -6.92 2.82
N VAL A 261 -10.12 -7.07 3.09
CA VAL A 261 -9.33 -8.24 2.71
C VAL A 261 -8.54 -8.70 3.93
N GLU A 262 -8.97 -9.78 4.55
CA GLU A 262 -8.26 -10.36 5.68
C GLU A 262 -6.95 -11.03 5.23
N PRO A 263 -5.87 -10.89 6.01
CA PRO A 263 -4.64 -11.63 5.75
C PRO A 263 -4.86 -13.13 5.95
N PRO A 264 -4.03 -13.98 5.32
CA PRO A 264 -4.09 -15.42 5.55
C PRO A 264 -3.81 -15.75 7.02
N TRP A 265 -4.33 -16.89 7.50
CA TRP A 265 -4.28 -17.25 8.93
C TRP A 265 -2.84 -17.37 9.45
N GLU A 266 -1.89 -17.74 8.59
CA GLU A 266 -0.46 -17.81 8.90
C GLU A 266 0.06 -16.44 9.36
N VAL A 267 -0.29 -15.38 8.64
CA VAL A 267 0.10 -14.00 8.98
C VAL A 267 -0.56 -13.56 10.29
N LYS A 268 -1.80 -13.98 10.56
CA LYS A 268 -2.50 -13.71 11.83
C LYS A 268 -1.80 -14.37 13.02
N ILE A 269 -1.35 -15.61 12.84
CA ILE A 269 -0.63 -16.35 13.87
C ILE A 269 0.78 -15.80 14.09
N ASP A 270 1.48 -15.42 13.03
CA ASP A 270 2.78 -14.76 13.15
C ASP A 270 2.66 -13.42 13.88
N LEU A 271 1.62 -12.62 13.58
CA LEU A 271 1.28 -11.44 14.37
C LEU A 271 1.17 -11.78 15.86
N ILE A 272 0.37 -12.78 16.23
CA ILE A 272 0.16 -13.15 17.64
C ILE A 272 1.45 -13.63 18.29
N ARG A 273 2.22 -14.46 17.58
CA ARG A 273 3.48 -14.98 18.07
C ARG A 273 4.51 -13.88 18.28
N ASN A 274 4.70 -13.01 17.30
CA ASN A 274 5.74 -11.98 17.34
C ASN A 274 5.39 -10.79 18.22
N SER A 275 4.10 -10.48 18.41
CA SER A 275 3.68 -9.38 19.30
C SER A 275 3.57 -9.82 20.76
N ILE A 276 3.33 -11.10 21.03
CA ILE A 276 3.01 -11.58 22.37
C ILE A 276 3.84 -12.80 22.72
N LEU A 277 3.59 -13.97 22.12
CA LEU A 277 4.09 -15.25 22.67
C LEU A 277 5.61 -15.40 22.68
N ASN A 278 6.27 -15.02 21.58
CA ASN A 278 7.70 -15.15 21.39
C ASN A 278 8.45 -13.88 21.80
N ALA A 279 7.74 -12.76 22.02
CA ALA A 279 8.34 -11.52 22.44
C ALA A 279 8.69 -11.57 23.92
N GLU A 280 9.91 -11.15 24.30
CA GLU A 280 10.30 -11.03 25.71
C GLU A 280 9.32 -10.12 26.45
N VAL A 281 9.08 -8.93 25.89
CA VAL A 281 8.03 -7.99 26.33
C VAL A 281 7.00 -7.85 25.21
N PRO A 282 5.69 -7.99 25.49
CA PRO A 282 4.67 -7.82 24.46
C PRO A 282 4.73 -6.43 23.81
N ASN A 283 4.58 -6.39 22.48
CA ASN A 283 4.62 -5.15 21.72
C ASN A 283 3.26 -4.44 21.79
N MET A 284 3.13 -3.50 22.74
CA MET A 284 1.89 -2.77 22.99
C MET A 284 1.43 -1.92 21.81
N LEU A 285 2.37 -1.32 21.06
CA LEU A 285 2.05 -0.54 19.88
C LEU A 285 1.42 -1.41 18.79
N ALA A 286 2.02 -2.56 18.47
CA ALA A 286 1.48 -3.51 17.50
C ALA A 286 0.11 -4.04 17.95
N ILE A 287 -0.08 -4.30 19.25
CA ILE A 287 -1.38 -4.69 19.81
C ILE A 287 -2.43 -3.59 19.57
N ASN A 288 -2.10 -2.34 19.93
CA ASN A 288 -2.99 -1.20 19.73
C ASN A 288 -3.31 -0.94 18.25
N CYS A 289 -2.32 -1.13 17.38
CA CYS A 289 -2.43 -0.92 15.94
C CYS A 289 -3.23 -2.02 15.24
N LEU A 290 -3.04 -3.29 15.59
CA LEU A 290 -3.52 -4.43 14.79
C LEU A 290 -4.63 -5.26 15.45
N TYR A 291 -4.69 -5.34 16.79
CA TYR A 291 -5.61 -6.27 17.45
C TYR A 291 -7.05 -5.76 17.45
N ARG A 292 -7.78 -6.18 16.42
CA ARG A 292 -9.22 -6.02 16.24
C ARG A 292 -9.89 -7.39 16.07
N THR A 293 -11.19 -7.38 15.77
CA THR A 293 -12.03 -8.57 15.60
C THR A 293 -11.47 -9.59 14.59
N TRP A 294 -10.84 -9.12 13.51
CA TRP A 294 -10.33 -9.97 12.42
C TRP A 294 -9.16 -10.87 12.82
N VAL A 295 -8.39 -10.53 13.87
CA VAL A 295 -7.16 -11.23 14.25
C VAL A 295 -7.43 -12.69 14.61
N PHE A 296 -8.58 -12.97 15.21
CA PHE A 296 -8.97 -14.31 15.66
C PHE A 296 -9.94 -15.02 14.71
N ASP A 297 -10.35 -14.37 13.62
CA ASP A 297 -11.31 -14.91 12.66
C ASP A 297 -10.65 -15.91 11.71
N GLY A 298 -11.35 -17.01 11.40
CA GLY A 298 -10.93 -17.98 10.38
C GLY A 298 -9.63 -18.72 10.69
N LEU A 299 -9.21 -18.80 11.95
CA LEU A 299 -8.03 -19.56 12.36
C LEU A 299 -8.34 -21.07 12.42
N PRO A 300 -7.45 -21.96 11.94
CA PRO A 300 -7.67 -23.41 12.05
C PRO A 300 -7.74 -23.87 13.50
N THR A 301 -8.69 -24.77 13.81
CA THR A 301 -8.93 -25.28 15.17
C THR A 301 -7.68 -25.86 15.82
N GLU A 302 -6.89 -26.65 15.08
CA GLU A 302 -5.68 -27.28 15.62
C GLU A 302 -4.60 -26.24 15.98
N VAL A 303 -4.49 -25.18 15.17
CA VAL A 303 -3.56 -24.09 15.43
C VAL A 303 -3.99 -23.30 16.65
N ILE A 304 -5.29 -23.00 16.81
CA ILE A 304 -5.78 -22.33 18.01
C ILE A 304 -5.47 -23.15 19.28
N ARG A 305 -5.69 -24.47 19.25
CA ARG A 305 -5.37 -25.34 20.40
C ARG A 305 -3.89 -25.31 20.75
N GLU A 306 -3.02 -25.35 19.73
CA GLU A 306 -1.57 -25.24 19.94
C GLU A 306 -1.19 -23.91 20.60
N GLU A 307 -1.74 -22.79 20.12
CA GLU A 307 -1.46 -21.47 20.70
C GLU A 307 -2.00 -21.31 22.12
N ILE A 308 -3.16 -21.89 22.45
CA ILE A 308 -3.67 -21.92 23.83
C ILE A 308 -2.68 -22.63 24.76
N ILE A 309 -2.15 -23.80 24.37
CA ILE A 309 -1.17 -24.54 25.17
C ILE A 309 0.10 -23.70 25.39
N ARG A 310 0.56 -22.99 24.36
CA ARG A 310 1.72 -22.10 24.46
C ARG A 310 1.46 -20.92 25.40
N LEU A 311 0.29 -20.29 25.30
CA LEU A 311 -0.14 -19.22 26.21
C LEU A 311 -0.18 -19.70 27.66
N GLU A 312 -0.75 -20.87 27.92
CA GLU A 312 -0.84 -21.42 29.28
C GLU A 312 0.53 -21.72 29.87
N ARG A 313 1.45 -22.30 29.07
CA ARG A 313 2.83 -22.51 29.49
C ARG A 313 3.51 -21.20 29.86
N ARG A 314 3.37 -20.16 29.04
CA ARG A 314 3.95 -18.85 29.33
C ARG A 314 3.32 -18.20 30.56
N ILE A 315 1.99 -18.25 30.69
CA ILE A 315 1.28 -17.71 31.86
C ILE A 315 1.77 -18.38 33.14
N LEU A 316 2.01 -19.70 33.15
CA LEU A 316 2.42 -20.44 34.35
C LEU A 316 3.91 -20.31 34.65
N TRP A 317 4.75 -20.38 33.62
CA TRP A 317 6.20 -20.60 33.77
C TRP A 317 7.08 -19.50 33.16
N GLY A 318 6.49 -18.49 32.51
CA GLY A 318 7.22 -17.45 31.77
C GLY A 318 7.87 -16.38 32.64
N GLY A 319 7.55 -16.32 33.95
CA GLY A 319 8.10 -15.31 34.85
C GLY A 319 7.60 -13.88 34.57
N ASP A 320 6.58 -13.72 33.73
CA ASP A 320 6.05 -12.41 33.32
C ASP A 320 5.42 -11.63 34.51
N PRO A 321 5.50 -10.29 34.52
CA PRO A 321 4.78 -9.43 35.46
C PRO A 321 3.26 -9.63 35.42
N LEU A 322 2.55 -9.20 36.46
CA LEU A 322 1.10 -9.40 36.58
C LEU A 322 0.33 -8.81 35.40
N GLU A 323 0.70 -7.61 34.96
CA GLU A 323 0.09 -6.90 33.84
C GLU A 323 0.21 -7.70 32.53
N THR A 324 1.39 -8.28 32.30
CA THR A 324 1.65 -9.13 31.13
C THR A 324 0.86 -10.43 31.23
N ARG A 325 0.76 -11.04 32.42
CA ARG A 325 -0.06 -12.25 32.63
C ARG A 325 -1.55 -11.98 32.38
N GLU A 326 -2.08 -10.83 32.79
CA GLU A 326 -3.46 -10.45 32.49
C GLU A 326 -3.69 -10.25 30.98
N LEU A 327 -2.74 -9.61 30.29
CA LEU A 327 -2.78 -9.51 28.83
C LEU A 327 -2.81 -10.90 28.18
N LEU A 328 -1.91 -11.80 28.57
CA LEU A 328 -1.88 -13.18 28.06
C LEU A 328 -3.20 -13.93 28.32
N ARG A 329 -3.80 -13.76 29.51
CA ARG A 329 -5.12 -14.33 29.84
C ARG A 329 -6.21 -13.79 28.93
N ARG A 330 -6.22 -12.49 28.63
CA ARG A 330 -7.19 -11.88 27.71
C ARG A 330 -7.07 -12.46 26.31
N ILE A 331 -5.85 -12.65 25.80
CA ILE A 331 -5.63 -13.29 24.49
C ILE A 331 -6.08 -14.75 24.48
N ARG A 332 -5.77 -15.50 25.55
CA ARG A 332 -6.24 -16.88 25.70
C ARG A 332 -7.77 -16.96 25.65
N SER A 333 -8.47 -16.05 26.34
CA SER A 333 -9.93 -15.96 26.29
C SER A 333 -10.44 -15.64 24.89
N ALA A 334 -9.76 -14.76 24.13
CA ALA A 334 -10.13 -14.46 22.75
C ALA A 334 -9.99 -15.68 21.82
N PHE A 335 -8.92 -16.47 21.96
CA PHE A 335 -8.78 -17.75 21.26
C PHE A 335 -9.87 -18.75 21.64
N PHE A 336 -10.18 -18.86 22.93
CA PHE A 336 -11.24 -19.76 23.40
C PHE A 336 -12.60 -19.38 22.81
N LEU A 337 -12.93 -18.08 22.73
CA LEU A 337 -14.15 -17.61 22.08
C LEU A 337 -14.16 -17.94 20.58
N SER A 338 -13.04 -17.77 19.88
CA SER A 338 -12.94 -18.13 18.46
C SER A 338 -13.20 -19.62 18.19
N LEU A 339 -12.82 -20.51 19.12
CA LEU A 339 -13.14 -21.95 19.02
C LEU A 339 -14.64 -22.29 19.16
N HIS A 340 -15.39 -21.49 19.91
CA HIS A 340 -16.76 -21.83 20.35
C HIS A 340 -17.85 -20.97 19.70
N VAL A 341 -17.48 -19.89 19.00
CA VAL A 341 -18.42 -19.08 18.23
C VAL A 341 -18.47 -19.63 16.80
N PRO A 342 -19.61 -20.21 16.35
CA PRO A 342 -19.73 -20.72 15.00
C PRO A 342 -19.55 -19.59 13.97
N ASP A 343 -18.96 -19.95 12.83
CA ASP A 343 -18.60 -19.07 11.73
C ASP A 343 -19.87 -18.37 11.19
N SER A 344 -20.21 -17.19 11.73
CA SER A 344 -21.40 -16.42 11.37
C SER A 344 -21.17 -15.67 10.06
N ARG A 345 -20.92 -16.44 8.98
CA ARG A 345 -21.00 -15.95 7.60
C ARG A 345 -22.45 -15.72 7.15
N SER A 346 -23.43 -16.02 7.98
CA SER A 346 -24.84 -15.70 7.78
C SER A 346 -25.31 -14.68 8.81
N ASN A 347 -25.41 -13.42 8.37
CA ASN A 347 -26.23 -12.33 8.92
C ASN A 347 -26.48 -12.34 10.44
N SER A 348 -25.63 -11.65 11.21
CA SER A 348 -26.13 -10.84 12.33
C SER A 348 -25.09 -9.80 12.76
N ILE A 349 -25.49 -8.54 12.70
CA ILE A 349 -24.87 -7.41 13.40
C ILE A 349 -25.10 -7.65 14.90
N VAL A 350 -24.22 -8.38 15.56
CA VAL A 350 -24.19 -8.47 17.02
C VAL A 350 -22.76 -8.28 17.51
N ARG A 351 -22.67 -7.40 18.51
CA ARG A 351 -21.50 -6.68 18.99
C ARG A 351 -20.36 -7.62 19.39
N ARG A 352 -19.27 -7.58 18.61
CA ARG A 352 -17.92 -7.94 19.07
C ARG A 352 -17.20 -6.75 19.74
N ALA A 353 -17.93 -5.70 20.10
CA ALA A 353 -17.39 -4.44 20.59
C ALA A 353 -16.87 -4.50 22.04
N ASP A 354 -17.16 -5.58 22.77
CA ASP A 354 -16.86 -5.68 24.21
C ASP A 354 -15.67 -6.61 24.55
N ILE A 355 -14.82 -6.97 23.58
CA ILE A 355 -13.59 -7.75 23.83
C ILE A 355 -12.38 -6.84 23.90
#